data_AF-A0A975J3Y8-F1
#
_entry.id   AF-A0A975J3Y8-F1
#
_cell.length_a   1.000
_cell.length_b   1.000
_cell.length_c   1.000
_cell.angle_alpha   90.00
_cell.angle_beta   90.00
_cell.angle_gamma   90.00
#
_symmetry.space_group_name_H-M   'P 1'
#
loop_
_entity.id
_entity.type
_entity.pdbx_description
1 polymer ?
#
loop_
_entity_poly.entity_id
_entity_poly.type
_entity_poly.pdbx_seq_one_letter_code
_entity_poly.pdbx_strand_id
1 'polypeptide(L)'
;MNNYIGFLIRQSRLKQNISQEGLCKGICAPSYLSKIEQGQADASTDIIDSLFESLGISYYRDETFLIEAKEHFRKFFYLLDADEDFNVESEYFLRHGQQLENSELHLYYHLYLLFFNFHKNNRDKATVEQAYLQKFIPYMDANQKFRYYLGAAQNVGYTGEAVQLLREAARYQDNSVIYHQMATVFYHIGQYSKSIENAEKAYRLASEEGNPAILIGASFLLGCCYCNHRDIAISKKYYERAIALTRGYKTQVKSYAYYNLGTAYFSCQYYEEALYYLLHVGDLKDEPYHNVMLYQKLSILYAQTGNVEKATEYLKLAKECLVASPEKPEEYLLYEQMIYFAELLQKKDYLDSNKYETVLKMLYEQVDKPLGFGFQQFYGTFLVQLYKYQRKYKEALRIKEEMHLS
;
A
#
# COMPACT_ATOMS: atom_id res chain seq x y z
N MET A 1 20.94 19.19 -19.17
CA MET A 1 19.99 19.84 -20.09
C MET A 1 18.61 19.37 -19.67
N ASN A 2 17.86 20.22 -18.95
CA ASN A 2 16.61 19.84 -18.26
C ASN A 2 15.36 20.17 -19.10
N ASN A 3 15.51 20.48 -20.38
CA ASN A 3 14.43 21.03 -21.16
C ASN A 3 13.60 19.93 -21.85
N TYR A 4 12.62 19.39 -21.12
CA TYR A 4 11.67 18.42 -21.65
C TYR A 4 10.69 19.01 -22.69
N ILE A 5 10.67 20.34 -22.87
CA ILE A 5 9.78 21.03 -23.82
C ILE A 5 10.04 20.57 -25.24
N GLY A 6 11.31 20.43 -25.64
CA GLY A 6 11.65 19.91 -26.97
C GLY A 6 11.09 18.51 -27.20
N PHE A 7 11.11 17.66 -26.17
CA PHE A 7 10.52 16.33 -26.24
C PHE A 7 8.99 16.39 -26.35
N LEU A 8 8.32 17.32 -25.67
CA LEU A 8 6.87 17.56 -25.82
C LEU A 8 6.51 17.99 -27.23
N ILE A 9 7.23 18.98 -27.77
CA ILE A 9 7.05 19.45 -29.15
C ILE A 9 7.16 18.28 -30.12
N ARG A 10 8.22 17.46 -29.98
CA ARG A 10 8.42 16.26 -30.79
C ARG A 10 7.26 15.28 -30.68
N GLN A 11 6.81 14.97 -29.46
CA GLN A 11 5.71 14.02 -29.26
C GLN A 11 4.41 14.51 -29.89
N SER A 12 4.04 15.77 -29.65
CA SER A 12 2.82 16.37 -30.20
C SER A 12 2.88 16.43 -31.73
N ARG A 13 4.02 16.83 -32.29
CA ARG A 13 4.26 16.84 -33.73
C ARG A 13 4.07 15.45 -34.36
N LEU A 14 4.67 14.42 -33.76
CA LEU A 14 4.56 13.04 -34.26
C LEU A 14 3.12 12.49 -34.14
N LYS A 15 2.40 12.81 -33.06
CA LYS A 15 0.99 12.44 -32.89
C LYS A 15 0.10 13.04 -33.98
N GLN A 16 0.41 14.26 -34.44
CA GLN A 16 -0.33 14.96 -35.49
C GLN A 16 0.18 14.67 -36.92
N ASN A 17 1.17 13.79 -37.08
CA ASN A 17 1.82 13.50 -38.38
C ASN A 17 2.41 14.72 -39.09
N ILE A 18 2.90 15.71 -38.33
CA ILE A 18 3.50 16.93 -38.88
C ILE A 18 5.02 16.71 -39.08
N SER A 19 5.58 17.15 -40.21
CA SER A 19 7.03 17.10 -40.45
C SER A 19 7.74 18.22 -39.69
N GLN A 20 9.05 18.08 -39.39
CA GLN A 20 9.82 19.17 -38.77
C GLN A 20 9.78 20.43 -39.64
N GLU A 21 9.90 20.28 -40.97
CA GLU A 21 9.79 21.38 -41.94
C GLU A 21 8.42 22.04 -41.93
N GLY A 22 7.35 21.27 -41.77
CA GLY A 22 5.99 21.78 -41.66
C GLY A 22 5.78 22.57 -40.38
N LEU A 23 6.29 22.07 -39.25
CA LEU A 23 6.12 22.72 -37.95
C LEU A 23 6.96 23.99 -37.80
N CYS A 24 8.21 24.01 -38.26
CA CYS A 24 9.11 25.16 -38.04
C CYS A 24 8.93 26.27 -39.09
N LYS A 25 8.03 26.11 -40.06
CA LYS A 25 7.86 27.03 -41.19
C LYS A 25 7.53 28.44 -40.71
N GLY A 26 8.41 29.39 -41.01
CA GLY A 26 8.24 30.80 -40.59
C GLY A 26 8.62 31.08 -39.14
N ILE A 27 9.11 30.08 -38.39
CA ILE A 27 9.50 30.21 -36.98
C ILE A 27 11.01 30.05 -36.82
N CYS A 28 11.58 28.93 -37.30
CA CYS A 28 13.01 28.66 -37.21
C CYS A 28 13.48 27.66 -38.27
N ALA A 29 14.80 27.42 -38.36
CA ALA A 29 15.36 26.44 -39.30
C ALA A 29 15.04 25.00 -38.88
N PRO A 30 14.77 24.06 -39.83
CA PRO A 30 14.50 22.65 -39.50
C PRO A 30 15.62 21.98 -38.70
N SER A 31 16.89 22.33 -38.99
CA SER A 31 18.05 21.86 -38.25
C SER A 31 18.09 22.35 -36.80
N TYR A 32 17.53 23.54 -36.54
CA TYR A 32 17.41 24.09 -35.20
C TYR A 32 16.26 23.43 -34.43
N LEU A 33 15.08 23.26 -35.05
CA LEU A 33 13.98 22.48 -34.46
C LEU A 33 14.42 21.06 -34.10
N SER A 34 15.19 20.39 -34.97
CA SER A 34 15.71 19.05 -34.69
C SER A 34 16.60 19.01 -33.45
N LYS A 35 17.44 20.03 -33.24
CA LYS A 35 18.26 20.17 -32.02
C LYS A 35 17.41 20.44 -30.78
N ILE A 36 16.38 21.29 -30.89
CA ILE A 36 15.42 21.56 -29.81
C ILE A 36 14.72 20.26 -29.42
N GLU A 37 14.17 19.51 -30.37
CA GLU A 37 13.46 18.24 -30.15
C GLU A 37 14.33 17.14 -29.52
N GLN A 38 15.64 17.22 -29.68
CA GLN A 38 16.63 16.31 -29.10
C GLN A 38 17.17 16.81 -27.76
N GLY A 39 16.71 17.98 -27.28
CA GLY A 39 17.21 18.61 -26.06
C GLY A 39 18.64 19.13 -26.17
N GLN A 40 19.17 19.31 -27.39
CA GLN A 40 20.54 19.76 -27.68
C GLN A 40 20.65 21.29 -27.83
N ALA A 41 19.52 22.00 -27.93
CA ALA A 41 19.46 23.46 -28.02
C ALA A 41 18.28 23.99 -27.20
N ASP A 42 18.53 25.06 -26.44
CA ASP A 42 17.48 25.84 -25.78
C ASP A 42 17.02 26.96 -26.73
N ALA A 43 15.70 27.08 -26.90
CA ALA A 43 15.08 28.12 -27.71
C ALA A 43 14.53 29.25 -26.83
N SER A 44 14.40 30.44 -27.41
CA SER A 44 13.71 31.55 -26.75
C SER A 44 12.24 31.22 -26.52
N THR A 45 11.63 31.89 -25.55
CA THR A 45 10.19 31.77 -25.24
C THR A 45 9.34 31.98 -26.49
N ASP A 46 9.65 33.00 -27.30
CA ASP A 46 8.88 33.32 -28.50
C ASP A 46 8.88 32.18 -29.54
N ILE A 47 10.01 31.48 -29.69
CA ILE A 47 10.12 30.33 -30.60
C ILE A 47 9.30 29.16 -30.05
N ILE A 48 9.40 28.87 -28.76
CA ILE A 48 8.65 27.79 -28.11
C ILE A 48 7.15 28.06 -28.21
N ASP A 49 6.71 29.27 -27.93
CA ASP A 49 5.30 29.65 -27.93
C ASP A 49 4.73 29.58 -29.36
N SER A 50 5.48 30.04 -30.36
CA SER A 50 5.10 29.93 -31.78
C SER A 50 5.00 28.46 -32.25
N LEU A 51 5.91 27.59 -31.78
CA LEU A 51 5.88 26.16 -32.09
C LEU A 51 4.69 25.47 -31.44
N PHE A 52 4.37 25.82 -30.18
CA PHE A 52 3.19 25.29 -29.50
C PHE A 52 1.88 25.79 -30.13
N GLU A 53 1.81 27.06 -30.51
CA GLU A 53 0.67 27.63 -31.23
C GLU A 53 0.43 26.90 -32.55
N SER A 54 1.49 26.60 -33.30
CA SER A 54 1.43 25.80 -34.54
C SER A 54 0.98 24.34 -34.31
N LEU A 55 1.13 23.83 -33.09
CA LEU A 55 0.61 22.52 -32.66
C LEU A 55 -0.80 22.61 -32.07
N GLY A 56 -1.41 23.79 -32.00
CA GLY A 56 -2.71 24.03 -31.37
C GLY A 56 -2.67 23.93 -29.84
N ILE A 57 -1.51 24.17 -29.23
CA ILE A 57 -1.28 24.06 -27.79
C ILE A 57 -1.07 25.46 -27.23
N SER A 58 -1.91 25.87 -26.28
CA SER A 58 -1.67 27.10 -25.51
C SER A 58 -0.75 26.78 -24.33
N TYR A 59 0.49 27.26 -24.39
CA TYR A 59 1.47 27.06 -23.32
C TYR A 59 1.34 28.16 -22.25
N TYR A 60 1.09 27.78 -21.00
CA TYR A 60 0.80 28.68 -19.89
C TYR A 60 2.06 29.06 -19.13
N ARG A 61 2.33 30.37 -19.03
CA ARG A 61 3.50 30.96 -18.35
C ARG A 61 3.14 32.06 -17.34
N ASP A 62 1.88 32.23 -17.01
CA ASP A 62 1.47 33.22 -16.01
C ASP A 62 2.15 32.93 -14.67
N GLU A 63 3.04 33.83 -14.26
CA GLU A 63 3.84 33.68 -13.05
C GLU A 63 2.97 33.56 -11.79
N THR A 64 1.84 34.28 -11.75
CA THR A 64 0.91 34.24 -10.61
C THR A 64 0.30 32.85 -10.47
N PHE A 65 -0.21 32.31 -11.58
CA PHE A 65 -0.73 30.95 -11.65
C PHE A 65 0.34 29.91 -11.29
N LEU A 66 1.56 30.05 -11.82
CA LEU A 66 2.64 29.08 -11.58
C LEU A 66 3.09 29.06 -10.11
N ILE A 67 3.13 30.22 -9.45
CA ILE A 67 3.44 30.30 -8.02
C ILE A 67 2.35 29.62 -7.19
N GLU A 68 1.07 29.91 -7.49
CA GLU A 68 -0.07 29.28 -6.81
C GLU A 68 -0.05 27.75 -7.00
N ALA A 69 0.11 27.28 -8.23
CA ALA A 69 0.16 25.85 -8.56
C ALA A 69 1.30 25.12 -7.86
N LYS A 70 2.49 25.75 -7.74
CA LYS A 70 3.63 25.19 -7.01
C LYS A 70 3.31 24.97 -5.53
N GLU A 71 2.58 25.89 -4.89
CA GLU A 71 2.13 25.72 -3.51
C GLU A 71 1.13 24.57 -3.36
N HIS A 72 0.21 24.40 -4.31
CA HIS A 72 -0.70 23.26 -4.34
C HIS A 72 0.05 21.92 -4.48
N PHE A 73 1.05 21.83 -5.36
CA PHE A 73 1.90 20.63 -5.44
C PHE A 73 2.68 20.37 -4.15
N ARG A 74 3.29 21.41 -3.56
CA ARG A 74 4.03 21.29 -2.30
C ARG A 74 3.11 20.76 -1.19
N LYS A 75 1.90 21.30 -1.08
CA LYS A 75 0.91 20.87 -0.10
C LYS A 75 0.42 19.45 -0.34
N PHE A 76 0.13 19.08 -1.59
CA PHE A 76 -0.24 17.71 -1.96
C PHE A 76 0.83 16.70 -1.53
N PHE A 77 2.09 16.91 -1.90
CA PHE A 77 3.17 15.97 -1.56
C PHE A 77 3.48 15.95 -0.06
N TYR A 78 3.35 17.09 0.63
CA TYR A 78 3.46 17.13 2.10
C TYR A 78 2.39 16.29 2.79
N LEU A 79 1.12 16.44 2.39
CA LEU A 79 0.01 15.66 2.94
C LEU A 79 0.17 14.17 2.63
N LEU A 80 0.62 13.84 1.41
CA LEU A 80 0.93 12.48 1.00
C LEU A 80 2.02 11.84 1.87
N ASP A 81 3.13 12.54 2.10
CA ASP A 81 4.26 12.03 2.91
C ASP A 81 3.91 11.92 4.40
N ALA A 82 2.94 12.71 4.86
CA ALA A 82 2.42 12.71 6.23
C ALA A 82 1.27 11.72 6.45
N ASP A 83 0.84 10.97 5.42
CA ASP A 83 -0.34 10.08 5.46
C ASP A 83 -1.63 10.82 5.89
N GLU A 84 -1.77 12.07 5.45
CA GLU A 84 -2.92 12.95 5.72
C GLU A 84 -3.85 13.06 4.51
N ASP A 85 -5.05 13.60 4.71
CA ASP A 85 -6.04 13.74 3.63
C ASP A 85 -5.60 14.76 2.57
N PHE A 86 -4.98 14.25 1.50
CA PHE A 86 -4.57 15.05 0.34
C PHE A 86 -5.74 15.44 -0.58
N ASN A 87 -6.96 14.93 -0.36
CA ASN A 87 -8.08 15.19 -1.25
C ASN A 87 -8.50 16.66 -1.30
N VAL A 88 -8.13 17.43 -0.27
CA VAL A 88 -8.31 18.89 -0.18
C VAL A 88 -7.70 19.64 -1.37
N GLU A 89 -6.73 19.06 -2.07
CA GLU A 89 -6.10 19.65 -3.26
C GLU A 89 -6.76 19.24 -4.58
N SER A 90 -7.61 18.20 -4.58
CA SER A 90 -8.12 17.57 -5.81
C SER A 90 -8.93 18.54 -6.69
N GLU A 91 -9.68 19.45 -6.05
CA GLU A 91 -10.51 20.42 -6.77
C GLU A 91 -9.66 21.40 -7.58
N TYR A 92 -8.52 21.84 -7.04
CA TYR A 92 -7.60 22.73 -7.76
C TYR A 92 -7.06 22.06 -9.02
N PHE A 93 -6.55 20.83 -8.87
CA PHE A 93 -5.98 20.08 -10.00
C PHE A 93 -7.03 19.71 -11.05
N LEU A 94 -8.27 19.41 -10.64
CA LEU A 94 -9.37 19.15 -11.56
C LEU A 94 -9.72 20.39 -12.41
N ARG A 95 -9.78 21.57 -11.77
CA ARG A 95 -10.12 22.83 -12.46
C ARG A 95 -9.02 23.30 -13.41
N HIS A 96 -7.75 23.12 -13.05
CA HIS A 96 -6.61 23.67 -13.78
C HIS A 96 -5.83 22.62 -14.58
N GLY A 97 -6.30 21.38 -14.69
CA GLY A 97 -5.56 20.26 -15.28
C GLY A 97 -4.99 20.54 -16.67
N GLN A 98 -5.77 21.15 -17.57
CA GLN A 98 -5.29 21.50 -18.92
C GLN A 98 -4.20 22.58 -18.90
N GLN A 99 -4.25 23.53 -17.96
CA GLN A 99 -3.24 24.58 -17.83
C GLN A 99 -1.95 24.00 -17.27
N LEU A 100 -2.06 23.12 -16.27
CA LEU A 100 -0.93 22.43 -15.66
C LEU A 100 -0.23 21.51 -16.67
N GLU A 101 -0.99 20.72 -17.43
CA GLU A 101 -0.52 19.88 -18.54
C GLU A 101 0.33 20.69 -19.54
N ASN A 102 -0.12 21.91 -19.87
CA ASN A 102 0.51 22.76 -20.86
C ASN A 102 1.37 23.87 -20.22
N SER A 103 2.11 23.57 -19.16
CA SER A 103 2.97 24.53 -18.48
C SER A 103 4.34 23.95 -18.13
N GLU A 104 5.19 24.74 -17.45
CA GLU A 104 6.44 24.26 -16.85
C GLU A 104 6.21 23.24 -15.72
N LEU A 105 4.98 23.11 -15.23
CA LEU A 105 4.59 22.16 -14.17
C LEU A 105 4.08 20.83 -14.70
N HIS A 106 4.17 20.60 -16.02
CA HIS A 106 3.74 19.36 -16.69
C HIS A 106 4.18 18.09 -15.95
N LEU A 107 5.48 17.96 -15.63
CA LEU A 107 6.00 16.78 -14.96
C LEU A 107 5.44 16.62 -13.53
N TYR A 108 5.28 17.71 -12.79
CA TYR A 108 4.66 17.68 -11.46
C TYR A 108 3.18 17.28 -11.54
N TYR A 109 2.47 17.72 -12.57
CA TYR A 109 1.08 17.33 -12.80
C TYR A 109 0.94 15.83 -13.07
N HIS A 110 1.77 15.26 -13.93
CA HIS A 110 1.76 13.81 -14.15
C HIS A 110 2.23 13.00 -12.93
N LEU A 111 3.20 13.50 -12.15
CA LEU A 111 3.56 12.88 -10.87
C LEU A 111 2.37 12.91 -9.90
N TYR A 112 1.64 14.02 -9.81
CA TYR A 112 0.38 14.08 -9.07
C TYR A 112 -0.61 13.04 -9.56
N LEU A 113 -0.84 12.92 -10.87
CA LEU A 113 -1.76 11.93 -11.44
C LEU A 113 -1.35 10.50 -11.12
N LEU A 114 -0.06 10.18 -11.12
CA LEU A 114 0.45 8.86 -10.74
C LEU A 114 0.02 8.50 -9.31
N PHE A 115 0.32 9.36 -8.33
CA PHE A 115 -0.05 9.14 -6.92
C PHE A 115 -1.57 9.19 -6.70
N PHE A 116 -2.24 10.19 -7.27
CA PHE A 116 -3.68 10.36 -7.12
C PHE A 116 -4.45 9.15 -7.65
N ASN A 117 -4.11 8.66 -8.85
CA ASN A 117 -4.77 7.47 -9.41
C ASN A 117 -4.47 6.22 -8.59
N PHE A 118 -3.24 6.04 -8.11
CA PHE A 118 -2.88 4.92 -7.24
C PHE A 118 -3.74 4.91 -5.96
N HIS A 119 -3.78 6.03 -5.24
CA HIS A 119 -4.52 6.11 -3.96
C HIS A 119 -6.05 6.11 -4.13
N LYS A 120 -6.56 6.46 -5.32
CA LYS A 120 -7.98 6.28 -5.69
C LYS A 120 -8.30 4.89 -6.23
N ASN A 121 -7.36 3.94 -6.11
CA ASN A 121 -7.48 2.57 -6.59
C ASN A 121 -7.72 2.45 -8.12
N ASN A 122 -7.33 3.46 -8.90
CA ASN A 122 -7.39 3.48 -10.35
C ASN A 122 -6.08 2.95 -10.95
N ARG A 123 -5.78 1.67 -10.72
CA ARG A 123 -4.48 1.04 -11.06
C ARG A 123 -4.10 1.13 -12.53
N ASP A 124 -5.07 1.00 -13.44
CA ASP A 124 -4.82 1.13 -14.87
C ASP A 124 -4.32 2.53 -15.23
N LYS A 125 -4.96 3.56 -14.70
CA LYS A 125 -4.57 4.96 -14.94
C LYS A 125 -3.19 5.25 -14.35
N ALA A 126 -2.91 4.80 -13.14
CA ALA A 126 -1.59 4.94 -12.53
C ALA A 126 -0.49 4.29 -13.39
N THR A 127 -0.78 3.12 -13.97
CA THR A 127 0.15 2.41 -14.87
C THR A 127 0.38 3.18 -16.18
N VAL A 128 -0.67 3.78 -16.76
CA VAL A 128 -0.53 4.66 -17.93
C VAL A 128 0.35 5.87 -17.60
N GLU A 129 0.13 6.53 -16.46
CA GLU A 129 0.93 7.68 -16.02
C GLU A 129 2.40 7.29 -15.78
N GLN A 130 2.65 6.15 -15.14
CA GLN A 130 4.01 5.64 -14.92
C GLN A 130 4.75 5.40 -16.25
N ALA A 131 4.09 4.76 -17.22
CA ALA A 131 4.66 4.50 -18.54
C ALA A 131 4.89 5.79 -19.36
N TYR A 132 4.03 6.79 -19.16
CA TYR A 132 4.21 8.12 -19.74
C TYR A 132 5.45 8.81 -19.15
N LEU A 133 5.50 8.93 -17.82
CA LEU A 133 6.59 9.57 -17.07
C LEU A 133 7.96 8.90 -17.27
N GLN A 134 7.99 7.58 -17.51
CA GLN A 134 9.24 6.84 -17.75
C GLN A 134 10.07 7.47 -18.88
N LYS A 135 9.41 8.02 -19.91
CA LYS A 135 10.06 8.66 -21.05
C LYS A 135 10.75 9.97 -20.69
N PHE A 136 10.38 10.56 -19.55
CA PHE A 136 10.85 11.86 -19.08
C PHE A 136 11.97 11.77 -18.02
N ILE A 137 12.28 10.57 -17.52
CA ILE A 137 13.34 10.37 -16.50
C ILE A 137 14.65 11.11 -16.84
N PRO A 138 15.17 11.11 -18.09
CA PRO A 138 16.40 11.83 -18.40
C PRO A 138 16.33 13.35 -18.18
N TYR A 139 15.14 13.93 -18.21
CA TYR A 139 14.88 15.37 -18.08
C TYR A 139 14.45 15.79 -16.67
N MET A 140 14.13 14.82 -15.81
CA MET A 140 13.68 15.08 -14.44
C MET A 140 14.83 15.57 -13.54
N ASP A 141 14.50 16.50 -12.64
CA ASP A 141 15.36 16.85 -11.51
C ASP A 141 15.40 15.73 -10.45
N ALA A 142 16.21 15.91 -9.41
CA ALA A 142 16.37 14.91 -8.35
C ALA A 142 15.06 14.66 -7.57
N ASN A 143 14.25 15.68 -7.30
CA ASN A 143 12.99 15.54 -6.58
C ASN A 143 11.96 14.82 -7.45
N GLN A 144 11.85 15.17 -8.73
CA GLN A 144 10.96 14.50 -9.68
C GLN A 144 11.33 13.03 -9.86
N LYS A 145 12.63 12.70 -9.94
CA LYS A 145 13.09 11.30 -9.98
C LYS A 145 12.74 10.55 -8.71
N PHE A 146 12.98 11.14 -7.54
CA PHE A 146 12.55 10.57 -6.27
C PHE A 146 11.05 10.24 -6.28
N ARG A 147 10.19 11.21 -6.63
CA ARG A 147 8.74 11.04 -6.70
C ARG A 147 8.33 9.98 -7.72
N TYR A 148 8.96 9.95 -8.90
CA TYR A 148 8.70 8.93 -9.91
C TYR A 148 9.00 7.52 -9.39
N TYR A 149 10.19 7.29 -8.85
CA TYR A 149 10.58 5.96 -8.38
C TYR A 149 9.77 5.50 -7.17
N LEU A 150 9.41 6.43 -6.26
CA LEU A 150 8.52 6.13 -5.14
C LEU A 150 7.12 5.71 -5.62
N GLY A 151 6.51 6.50 -6.53
CA GLY A 151 5.19 6.18 -7.09
C GLY A 151 5.20 4.90 -7.94
N ALA A 152 6.25 4.67 -8.72
CA ALA A 152 6.43 3.43 -9.49
C ALA A 152 6.55 2.21 -8.56
N ALA A 153 7.29 2.32 -7.46
CA ALA A 153 7.40 1.24 -6.48
C ALA A 153 6.07 0.90 -5.83
N GLN A 154 5.26 1.91 -5.49
CA GLN A 154 3.91 1.69 -4.99
C GLN A 154 3.05 0.98 -6.03
N ASN A 155 3.08 1.43 -7.28
CA ASN A 155 2.22 0.91 -8.34
C ASN A 155 2.46 -0.59 -8.64
N VAL A 156 3.72 -1.05 -8.62
CA VAL A 156 4.05 -2.47 -8.82
C VAL A 156 3.77 -3.36 -7.60
N GLY A 157 3.40 -2.77 -6.46
CA GLY A 157 2.98 -3.49 -5.25
C GLY A 157 4.11 -4.17 -4.49
N TYR A 158 3.79 -5.24 -3.76
CA TYR A 158 4.75 -5.92 -2.89
C TYR A 158 5.60 -6.93 -3.66
N THR A 159 6.56 -6.43 -4.44
CA THR A 159 7.42 -7.24 -5.30
C THR A 159 8.91 -6.95 -5.10
N GLY A 160 9.77 -7.85 -5.58
CA GLY A 160 11.21 -7.59 -5.63
C GLY A 160 11.57 -6.37 -6.51
N GLU A 161 10.74 -6.08 -7.52
CA GLU A 161 10.87 -4.88 -8.36
C GLU A 161 10.64 -3.60 -7.56
N ALA A 162 9.62 -3.57 -6.69
CA ALA A 162 9.37 -2.43 -5.80
C ALA A 162 10.60 -2.08 -4.94
N VAL A 163 11.30 -3.09 -4.43
CA VAL A 163 12.55 -2.90 -3.67
C VAL A 163 13.64 -2.24 -4.53
N GLN A 164 13.77 -2.63 -5.79
CA GLN A 164 14.76 -2.02 -6.70
C GLN A 164 14.40 -0.55 -6.99
N LEU A 165 13.12 -0.26 -7.24
CA LEU A 165 12.63 1.09 -7.45
C LEU A 165 12.82 1.97 -6.21
N LEU A 166 12.54 1.48 -5.01
CA LEU A 166 12.77 2.20 -3.76
C LEU A 166 14.26 2.47 -3.51
N ARG A 167 15.14 1.54 -3.88
CA ARG A 167 16.59 1.77 -3.83
C ARG A 167 17.03 2.86 -4.81
N GLU A 168 16.45 2.93 -6.01
CA GLU A 168 16.69 4.04 -6.93
C GLU A 168 16.15 5.36 -6.37
N ALA A 169 14.97 5.37 -5.74
CA ALA A 169 14.46 6.56 -5.04
C ALA A 169 15.41 7.05 -3.94
N ALA A 170 15.99 6.12 -3.17
CA ALA A 170 16.96 6.40 -2.09
C ALA A 170 18.25 7.09 -2.57
N ARG A 171 18.58 6.98 -3.87
CA ARG A 171 19.75 7.68 -4.44
C ARG A 171 19.52 9.18 -4.60
N TYR A 172 18.27 9.62 -4.62
CA TYR A 172 17.90 11.02 -4.80
C TYR A 172 17.50 11.69 -3.48
N GLN A 173 16.89 10.94 -2.55
CA GLN A 173 16.57 11.42 -1.20
C GLN A 173 16.73 10.28 -0.18
N ASP A 174 17.31 10.55 0.99
CA ASP A 174 17.43 9.59 2.09
C ASP A 174 16.42 9.99 3.19
N ASN A 175 15.21 9.44 3.15
CA ASN A 175 14.11 9.82 4.05
C ASN A 175 13.34 8.62 4.60
N SER A 176 12.59 8.85 5.67
CA SER A 176 11.87 7.81 6.40
C SER A 176 10.81 7.08 5.57
N VAL A 177 10.15 7.78 4.63
CA VAL A 177 9.10 7.23 3.76
C VAL A 177 9.63 6.07 2.91
N ILE A 178 10.83 6.21 2.32
CA ILE A 178 11.43 5.15 1.50
C ILE A 178 11.66 3.89 2.31
N TYR A 179 12.31 4.01 3.47
CA TYR A 179 12.62 2.84 4.30
C TYR A 179 11.37 2.22 4.90
N HIS A 180 10.34 3.00 5.21
CA HIS A 180 9.07 2.44 5.63
C HIS A 180 8.43 1.62 4.52
N GLN A 181 8.38 2.14 3.29
CA GLN A 181 7.86 1.42 2.13
C GLN A 181 8.67 0.16 1.84
N MET A 182 10.02 0.23 1.91
CA MET A 182 10.87 -0.95 1.75
C MET A 182 10.59 -2.00 2.82
N ALA A 183 10.43 -1.58 4.07
CA ALA A 183 10.09 -2.48 5.16
C ALA A 183 8.74 -3.17 4.92
N THR A 184 7.73 -2.42 4.49
CA THR A 184 6.40 -2.95 4.16
C THR A 184 6.48 -3.97 3.02
N VAL A 185 7.20 -3.66 1.94
CA VAL A 185 7.42 -4.61 0.84
C VAL A 185 8.11 -5.88 1.35
N PHE A 186 9.20 -5.74 2.13
CA PHE A 186 9.90 -6.90 2.69
C PHE A 186 9.03 -7.75 3.60
N TYR A 187 8.15 -7.14 4.38
CA TYR A 187 7.19 -7.84 5.22
C TYR A 187 6.24 -8.71 4.39
N HIS A 188 5.63 -8.12 3.35
CA HIS A 188 4.66 -8.82 2.51
C HIS A 188 5.28 -9.94 1.65
N ILE A 189 6.56 -9.84 1.28
CA ILE A 189 7.29 -10.93 0.60
C ILE A 189 7.98 -11.91 1.55
N GLY A 190 7.71 -11.83 2.86
CA GLY A 190 8.21 -12.77 3.88
C GLY A 190 9.66 -12.58 4.31
N GLN A 191 10.34 -11.49 3.91
CA GLN A 191 11.73 -11.21 4.28
C GLN A 191 11.80 -10.38 5.57
N TYR A 192 11.36 -10.96 6.69
CA TYR A 192 11.18 -10.25 7.96
C TYR A 192 12.45 -9.60 8.52
N SER A 193 13.63 -10.23 8.42
CA SER A 193 14.88 -9.64 8.89
C SER A 193 15.22 -8.33 8.16
N LYS A 194 14.97 -8.26 6.85
CA LYS A 194 15.16 -7.02 6.07
C LYS A 194 14.07 -6.02 6.36
N SER A 195 12.84 -6.47 6.61
CA SER A 195 11.76 -5.60 7.07
C SER A 195 12.11 -4.90 8.37
N ILE A 196 12.65 -5.64 9.36
CA ILE A 196 13.11 -5.10 10.64
C ILE A 196 14.20 -4.04 10.43
N GLU A 197 15.26 -4.34 9.67
CA GLU A 197 16.35 -3.39 9.40
C GLU A 197 15.84 -2.07 8.80
N ASN A 198 14.95 -2.16 7.82
CA ASN A 198 14.38 -1.00 7.14
C ASN A 198 13.38 -0.26 8.04
N ALA A 199 12.55 -0.97 8.82
CA ALA A 199 11.60 -0.33 9.75
C ALA A 199 12.33 0.41 10.88
N GLU A 200 13.44 -0.13 11.40
CA GLU A 200 14.27 0.57 12.38
C GLU A 200 14.92 1.81 11.78
N LYS A 201 15.43 1.74 10.54
CA LYS A 201 15.97 2.91 9.85
C LYS A 201 14.90 3.97 9.59
N ALA A 202 13.72 3.56 9.12
CA ALA A 202 12.57 4.43 8.93
C ALA A 202 12.19 5.14 10.22
N TYR A 203 12.12 4.41 11.34
CA TYR A 203 11.78 4.99 12.64
C TYR A 203 12.81 6.05 13.09
N ARG A 204 14.12 5.79 12.92
CA ARG A 204 15.16 6.76 13.27
C ARG A 204 15.04 8.05 12.45
N LEU A 205 14.95 7.93 11.13
CA LEU A 205 14.79 9.08 10.24
C LEU A 205 13.49 9.83 10.52
N ALA A 206 12.38 9.14 10.73
CA ALA A 206 11.10 9.77 11.04
C ALA A 206 11.14 10.56 12.36
N SER A 207 11.96 10.12 13.32
CA SER A 207 12.18 10.86 14.57
C SER A 207 12.96 12.16 14.36
N GLU A 208 13.85 12.20 13.37
CA GLU A 208 14.63 13.40 13.00
C GLU A 208 13.80 14.35 12.13
N GLU A 209 13.00 13.81 11.22
CA GLU A 209 12.10 14.53 10.32
C GLU A 209 10.85 15.06 11.03
N GLY A 210 10.49 14.49 12.18
CA GLY A 210 9.23 14.78 12.85
C GLY A 210 8.02 14.23 12.08
N ASN A 211 8.15 13.04 11.47
CA ASN A 211 7.07 12.38 10.73
C ASN A 211 6.35 11.33 11.63
N PRO A 212 5.22 11.69 12.28
CA PRO A 212 4.52 10.80 13.20
C PRO A 212 3.88 9.60 12.51
N ALA A 213 3.39 9.75 11.28
CA ALA A 213 2.78 8.65 10.53
C ALA A 213 3.78 7.51 10.34
N ILE A 214 5.02 7.83 9.96
CA ILE A 214 6.08 6.83 9.80
C ILE A 214 6.54 6.26 11.15
N LEU A 215 6.60 7.06 12.22
CA LEU A 215 6.92 6.55 13.57
C LEU A 215 5.90 5.49 14.03
N ILE A 216 4.61 5.75 13.80
CA ILE A 216 3.51 4.84 14.11
C ILE A 216 3.62 3.59 13.23
N GLY A 217 3.69 3.76 11.90
CA GLY A 217 3.73 2.68 10.92
C GLY A 217 4.95 1.75 11.10
N ALA A 218 6.15 2.32 11.28
CA ALA A 218 7.37 1.54 11.51
C ALA A 218 7.31 0.76 12.84
N SER A 219 6.77 1.35 13.90
CA SER A 219 6.58 0.65 15.18
C SER A 219 5.59 -0.51 15.05
N PHE A 220 4.47 -0.29 14.36
CA PHE A 220 3.50 -1.33 14.10
C PHE A 220 4.11 -2.49 13.29
N LEU A 221 4.87 -2.16 12.24
CA LEU A 221 5.50 -3.14 11.36
C LEU A 221 6.57 -3.98 12.07
N LEU A 222 7.36 -3.37 12.96
CA LEU A 222 8.27 -4.11 13.84
C LEU A 222 7.49 -5.09 14.72
N GLY A 223 6.36 -4.65 15.29
CA GLY A 223 5.45 -5.54 16.01
C GLY A 223 5.02 -6.74 15.18
N CYS A 224 4.62 -6.53 13.93
CA CYS A 224 4.23 -7.60 12.99
C CYS A 224 5.38 -8.57 12.69
N CYS A 225 6.59 -8.06 12.43
CA CYS A 225 7.76 -8.91 12.14
C CYS A 225 8.11 -9.81 13.32
N TYR A 226 8.19 -9.26 14.53
CA TYR A 226 8.47 -10.05 15.73
C TYR A 226 7.33 -11.01 16.09
N CYS A 227 6.08 -10.64 15.78
CA CYS A 227 4.93 -11.55 15.92
C CYS A 227 5.10 -12.80 15.05
N ASN A 228 5.47 -12.62 13.78
CA ASN A 228 5.69 -13.74 12.85
C ASN A 228 6.93 -14.57 13.23
N HIS A 229 7.94 -13.97 13.87
CA HIS A 229 9.05 -14.68 14.51
C HIS A 229 8.70 -15.36 15.85
N ARG A 230 7.44 -15.28 16.30
CA ARG A 230 6.93 -15.85 17.56
C ARG A 230 7.57 -15.27 18.83
N ASP A 231 8.18 -14.09 18.73
CA ASP A 231 8.62 -13.35 19.91
C ASP A 231 7.52 -12.39 20.36
N ILE A 232 6.53 -12.95 21.08
CA ILE A 232 5.38 -12.18 21.59
C ILE A 232 5.83 -11.07 22.53
N ALA A 233 6.90 -11.30 23.31
CA ALA A 233 7.39 -10.31 24.27
C ALA A 233 7.95 -9.08 23.57
N ILE A 234 8.76 -9.26 22.51
CA ILE A 234 9.28 -8.15 21.72
C ILE A 234 8.18 -7.53 20.85
N SER A 235 7.33 -8.35 20.21
CA SER A 235 6.20 -7.87 19.42
C SER A 235 5.29 -6.93 20.23
N LYS A 236 4.97 -7.32 21.47
CA LYS A 236 4.18 -6.51 22.41
C LYS A 236 4.79 -5.15 22.67
N LYS A 237 6.09 -5.07 22.92
CA LYS A 237 6.78 -3.78 23.15
C LYS A 237 6.59 -2.83 21.97
N TYR A 238 6.70 -3.33 20.74
CA TYR A 238 6.55 -2.53 19.54
C TYR A 238 5.09 -2.14 19.25
N TYR A 239 4.13 -3.04 19.48
CA TYR A 239 2.71 -2.72 19.39
C TYR A 239 2.28 -1.70 20.44
N GLU A 240 2.72 -1.83 21.70
CA GLU A 240 2.45 -0.84 22.76
C GLU A 240 3.06 0.53 22.41
N ARG A 241 4.27 0.55 21.81
CA ARG A 241 4.87 1.78 21.29
C ARG A 241 4.01 2.39 20.19
N ALA A 242 3.58 1.61 19.20
CA ALA A 242 2.71 2.09 18.12
C ALA A 242 1.40 2.67 18.67
N ILE A 243 0.74 1.97 19.60
CA ILE A 243 -0.49 2.41 20.27
C ILE A 243 -0.27 3.73 21.04
N ALA A 244 0.85 3.87 21.75
CA ALA A 244 1.16 5.09 22.46
C ALA A 244 1.34 6.30 21.51
N LEU A 245 1.93 6.05 20.34
CA LEU A 245 2.17 7.06 19.31
C LEU A 245 0.90 7.48 18.56
N THR A 246 -0.17 6.67 18.54
CA THR A 246 -1.43 7.07 17.86
C THR A 246 -2.20 8.18 18.60
N ARG A 247 -1.77 8.59 19.80
CA ARG A 247 -2.45 9.64 20.57
C ARG A 247 -2.45 10.97 19.81
N GLY A 248 -3.64 11.47 19.48
CA GLY A 248 -3.81 12.72 18.73
C GLY A 248 -3.81 12.55 17.20
N TYR A 249 -3.66 11.32 16.69
CA TYR A 249 -3.69 11.03 15.26
C TYR A 249 -4.92 10.19 14.89
N LYS A 250 -5.54 10.52 13.77
CA LYS A 250 -6.68 9.77 13.24
C LYS A 250 -6.16 8.56 12.45
N THR A 251 -5.91 7.46 13.15
CA THR A 251 -5.38 6.23 12.55
C THR A 251 -5.99 4.98 13.18
N GLN A 252 -6.11 3.91 12.39
CA GLN A 252 -6.62 2.61 12.83
C GLN A 252 -5.54 1.68 13.41
N VAL A 253 -4.27 2.10 13.40
CA VAL A 253 -3.14 1.28 13.86
C VAL A 253 -3.34 0.73 15.28
N LYS A 254 -4.00 1.47 16.17
CA LYS A 254 -4.32 0.99 17.52
C LYS A 254 -5.22 -0.26 17.47
N SER A 255 -6.26 -0.25 16.65
CA SER A 255 -7.17 -1.38 16.47
C SER A 255 -6.45 -2.57 15.83
N TYR A 256 -5.61 -2.34 14.81
CA TYR A 256 -4.81 -3.41 14.19
C TYR A 256 -3.82 -4.03 15.19
N ALA A 257 -3.16 -3.21 16.00
CA ALA A 257 -2.21 -3.68 17.02
C ALA A 257 -2.91 -4.54 18.08
N TYR A 258 -4.10 -4.14 18.53
CA TYR A 258 -4.90 -4.96 19.43
C TYR A 258 -5.38 -6.26 18.78
N TYR A 259 -5.83 -6.23 17.53
CA TYR A 259 -6.22 -7.45 16.82
C TYR A 259 -5.06 -8.44 16.68
N ASN A 260 -3.87 -7.95 16.30
CA ASN A 260 -2.67 -8.77 16.14
C ASN A 260 -2.17 -9.32 17.47
N LEU A 261 -2.14 -8.50 18.53
CA LEU A 261 -1.82 -8.98 19.89
C LEU A 261 -2.80 -10.06 20.35
N GLY A 262 -4.09 -9.81 20.20
CA GLY A 262 -5.13 -10.77 20.55
C GLY A 262 -4.97 -12.11 19.83
N THR A 263 -4.69 -12.06 18.52
CA THR A 263 -4.47 -13.25 17.70
C THR A 263 -3.16 -13.98 18.04
N ALA A 264 -2.11 -13.24 18.39
CA ALA A 264 -0.82 -13.80 18.80
C ALA A 264 -0.94 -14.55 20.14
N TYR A 265 -1.53 -13.91 21.15
CA TYR A 265 -1.81 -14.56 22.44
C TYR A 265 -2.74 -15.77 22.28
N PHE A 266 -3.73 -15.66 21.39
CA PHE A 266 -4.65 -16.76 21.12
C PHE A 266 -3.91 -17.98 20.54
N SER A 267 -3.01 -17.76 19.58
CA SER A 267 -2.19 -18.82 18.97
C SER A 267 -1.27 -19.50 19.98
N CYS A 268 -0.94 -18.82 21.09
CA CYS A 268 -0.17 -19.35 22.20
C CYS A 268 -1.03 -19.88 23.37
N GLN A 269 -2.35 -19.96 23.20
CA GLN A 269 -3.31 -20.46 24.21
C GLN A 269 -3.37 -19.60 25.50
N TYR A 270 -2.94 -18.34 25.42
CA TYR A 270 -3.13 -17.34 26.47
C TYR A 270 -4.50 -16.67 26.27
N TYR A 271 -5.56 -17.40 26.64
CA TYR A 271 -6.94 -17.04 26.27
C TYR A 271 -7.44 -15.76 26.96
N GLU A 272 -7.01 -15.47 28.18
CA GLU A 272 -7.43 -14.27 28.92
C GLU A 272 -6.87 -13.00 28.27
N GLU A 273 -5.58 -12.98 27.97
CA GLU A 273 -4.91 -11.88 27.28
C GLU A 273 -5.43 -11.72 25.85
N ALA A 274 -5.62 -12.83 25.14
CA ALA A 274 -6.22 -12.83 23.82
C ALA A 274 -7.59 -12.16 23.82
N LEU A 275 -8.47 -12.56 24.75
CA LEU A 275 -9.80 -11.99 24.89
C LEU A 275 -9.74 -10.51 25.25
N TYR A 276 -8.88 -10.12 26.19
CA TYR A 276 -8.65 -8.72 26.54
C TYR A 276 -8.35 -7.90 25.28
N TYR A 277 -7.33 -8.27 24.51
CA TYR A 277 -6.93 -7.48 23.35
C TYR A 277 -7.98 -7.47 22.24
N LEU A 278 -8.61 -8.61 21.91
CA LEU A 278 -9.64 -8.66 20.88
C LEU A 278 -10.86 -7.81 21.23
N LEU A 279 -11.27 -7.76 22.50
CA LEU A 279 -12.38 -6.91 22.95
C LEU A 279 -12.04 -5.40 22.96
N HIS A 280 -10.76 -5.02 22.90
CA HIS A 280 -10.32 -3.62 22.83
C HIS A 280 -10.11 -3.12 21.40
N VAL A 281 -10.29 -3.98 20.39
CA VAL A 281 -10.31 -3.54 18.99
C VAL A 281 -11.49 -2.58 18.79
N GLY A 282 -11.20 -1.36 18.33
CA GLY A 282 -12.24 -0.38 18.05
C GLY A 282 -13.04 -0.74 16.80
N ASP A 283 -14.25 -0.18 16.67
CA ASP A 283 -15.09 -0.38 15.50
C ASP A 283 -14.44 0.22 14.23
N LEU A 284 -14.09 -0.65 13.28
CA LEU A 284 -13.50 -0.29 12.00
C LEU A 284 -14.59 -0.13 10.93
N LYS A 285 -15.39 0.94 11.06
CA LYS A 285 -16.60 1.17 10.23
C LYS A 285 -16.35 1.13 8.73
N ASP A 286 -15.19 1.62 8.29
CA ASP A 286 -14.82 1.69 6.87
C ASP A 286 -14.14 0.40 6.38
N GLU A 287 -13.96 -0.60 7.24
CA GLU A 287 -13.29 -1.87 6.94
C GLU A 287 -14.11 -3.06 7.48
N PRO A 288 -15.30 -3.32 6.91
CA PRO A 288 -16.21 -4.34 7.44
C PRO A 288 -15.58 -5.74 7.47
N TYR A 289 -14.66 -6.06 6.55
CA TYR A 289 -13.95 -7.34 6.56
C TYR A 289 -13.02 -7.52 7.76
N HIS A 290 -12.43 -6.45 8.31
CA HIS A 290 -11.70 -6.55 9.58
C HIS A 290 -12.62 -6.91 10.73
N ASN A 291 -13.82 -6.34 10.78
CA ASN A 291 -14.83 -6.69 11.77
C ASN A 291 -15.30 -8.15 11.62
N VAL A 292 -15.46 -8.65 10.39
CA VAL A 292 -15.74 -10.09 10.14
C VAL A 292 -14.65 -10.97 10.75
N MET A 293 -13.37 -10.66 10.49
CA MET A 293 -12.24 -11.43 11.03
C MET A 293 -12.18 -11.37 12.56
N LEU A 294 -12.41 -10.19 13.16
CA LEU A 294 -12.46 -10.01 14.61
C LEU A 294 -13.56 -10.87 15.25
N TYR A 295 -14.80 -10.74 14.77
CA TYR A 295 -15.93 -11.48 15.33
C TYR A 295 -15.77 -12.99 15.12
N GLN A 296 -15.22 -13.42 13.99
CA GLN A 296 -14.86 -14.81 13.76
C GLN A 296 -13.81 -15.30 14.76
N LYS A 297 -12.77 -14.50 15.05
CA LYS A 297 -11.74 -14.84 16.04
C LYS A 297 -12.32 -14.97 17.46
N LEU A 298 -13.18 -14.03 17.86
CA LEU A 298 -13.87 -14.05 19.15
C LEU A 298 -14.79 -15.26 19.27
N SER A 299 -15.52 -15.62 18.22
CA SER A 299 -16.37 -16.81 18.19
C SER A 299 -15.57 -18.10 18.43
N ILE A 300 -14.45 -18.27 17.74
CA ILE A 300 -13.55 -19.43 17.92
C ILE A 300 -12.97 -19.44 19.34
N LEU A 301 -12.50 -18.30 19.84
CA LEU A 301 -11.92 -18.20 21.18
C LEU A 301 -12.94 -18.65 22.24
N TYR A 302 -14.16 -18.10 22.22
CA TYR A 302 -15.21 -18.50 23.15
C TYR A 302 -15.61 -19.97 23.02
N ALA A 303 -15.62 -20.52 21.79
CA ALA A 303 -15.87 -21.94 21.58
C ALA A 303 -14.78 -22.81 22.24
N GLN A 304 -13.51 -22.43 22.12
CA GLN A 304 -12.40 -23.15 22.75
C GLN A 304 -12.39 -23.02 24.28
N THR A 305 -12.85 -21.90 24.83
CA THR A 305 -12.99 -21.72 26.28
C THR A 305 -14.32 -22.25 26.84
N GLY A 306 -15.17 -22.87 26.01
CA GLY A 306 -16.42 -23.51 26.43
C GLY A 306 -17.62 -22.59 26.62
N ASN A 307 -17.54 -21.31 26.25
CA ASN A 307 -18.68 -20.38 26.31
C ASN A 307 -19.46 -20.41 24.98
N VAL A 308 -20.34 -21.40 24.85
CA VAL A 308 -21.13 -21.65 23.63
C VAL A 308 -22.06 -20.48 23.27
N GLU A 309 -22.63 -19.80 24.27
CA GLU A 309 -23.54 -18.67 24.07
C GLU A 309 -22.81 -17.51 23.38
N LYS A 310 -21.67 -17.08 23.94
CA LYS A 310 -20.85 -16.03 23.34
C LYS A 310 -20.26 -16.45 22.00
N ALA A 311 -19.85 -17.71 21.85
CA ALA A 311 -19.35 -18.21 20.57
C ALA A 311 -20.41 -18.09 19.46
N THR A 312 -21.68 -18.37 19.79
CA THR A 312 -22.81 -18.25 18.85
C THR A 312 -23.14 -16.80 18.55
N GLU A 313 -23.12 -15.93 19.56
CA GLU A 313 -23.35 -14.48 19.43
C GLU A 313 -22.36 -13.84 18.44
N TYR A 314 -21.06 -14.07 18.64
CA TYR A 314 -20.03 -13.51 17.75
C TYR A 314 -20.04 -14.14 16.36
N LEU A 315 -20.40 -15.42 16.23
CA LEU A 315 -20.58 -16.04 14.91
C LEU A 315 -21.71 -15.35 14.14
N LYS A 316 -22.80 -15.01 14.82
CA LYS A 316 -23.92 -14.27 14.23
C LYS A 316 -23.48 -12.87 13.79
N LEU A 317 -22.74 -12.13 14.63
CA LEU A 317 -22.19 -10.82 14.29
C LEU A 317 -21.25 -10.89 13.06
N ALA A 318 -20.40 -11.90 12.97
CA ALA A 318 -19.54 -12.11 11.81
C ALA A 318 -20.36 -12.29 10.52
N LYS A 319 -21.44 -13.09 10.57
CA LYS A 319 -22.36 -13.31 9.43
C LYS A 319 -23.09 -12.03 9.04
N GLU A 320 -23.63 -11.30 10.00
CA GLU A 320 -24.35 -10.04 9.76
C GLU A 320 -23.42 -8.98 9.15
N CYS A 321 -22.19 -8.88 9.67
CA CYS A 321 -21.19 -7.96 9.16
C CYS A 321 -20.77 -8.30 7.72
N LEU A 322 -20.58 -9.59 7.40
CA LEU A 322 -20.25 -10.02 6.05
C LEU A 322 -21.39 -9.72 5.06
N VAL A 323 -22.65 -9.98 5.44
CA VAL A 323 -23.82 -9.70 4.59
C VAL A 323 -24.04 -8.20 4.40
N ALA A 324 -23.77 -7.39 5.43
CA ALA A 324 -23.89 -5.94 5.36
C ALA A 324 -22.73 -5.24 4.61
N SER A 325 -21.68 -5.99 4.24
CA SER A 325 -20.54 -5.43 3.51
C SER A 325 -20.98 -4.97 2.11
N PRO A 326 -20.75 -3.69 1.73
CA PRO A 326 -21.31 -3.12 0.51
C PRO A 326 -20.64 -3.65 -0.77
N GLU A 327 -19.37 -3.99 -0.68
CA GLU A 327 -18.59 -4.55 -1.77
C GLU A 327 -18.40 -6.06 -1.58
N LYS A 328 -18.06 -6.78 -2.65
CA LYS A 328 -17.67 -8.20 -2.59
C LYS A 328 -16.34 -8.34 -3.32
N PRO A 329 -15.21 -8.25 -2.61
CA PRO A 329 -13.90 -8.36 -3.23
C PRO A 329 -13.64 -9.81 -3.66
N GLU A 330 -12.53 -10.05 -4.35
CA GLU A 330 -12.15 -11.40 -4.81
C GLU A 330 -12.07 -12.40 -3.64
N GLU A 331 -11.66 -11.92 -2.47
CA GLU A 331 -11.54 -12.66 -1.22
C GLU A 331 -12.88 -12.93 -0.51
N TYR A 332 -14.02 -12.46 -1.04
CA TYR A 332 -15.33 -12.60 -0.37
C TYR A 332 -15.62 -14.04 0.06
N LEU A 333 -15.36 -15.01 -0.82
CA LEU A 333 -15.56 -16.43 -0.53
C LEU A 333 -14.66 -16.91 0.61
N LEU A 334 -13.45 -16.36 0.74
CA LEU A 334 -12.54 -16.72 1.81
C LEU A 334 -13.14 -16.37 3.17
N TYR A 335 -13.73 -15.18 3.31
CA TYR A 335 -14.41 -14.76 4.54
C TYR A 335 -15.62 -15.65 4.86
N GLU A 336 -16.41 -16.07 3.86
CA GLU A 336 -17.49 -17.04 4.07
C GLU A 336 -16.98 -18.35 4.65
N GLN A 337 -15.83 -18.83 4.15
CA GLN A 337 -15.23 -20.08 4.60
C GLN A 337 -14.60 -19.93 5.99
N MET A 338 -14.06 -18.77 6.36
CA MET A 338 -13.60 -18.48 7.72
C MET A 338 -14.74 -18.53 8.74
N ILE A 339 -15.91 -17.99 8.39
CA ILE A 339 -17.13 -18.08 9.20
C ILE A 339 -17.62 -19.52 9.26
N TYR A 340 -17.65 -20.23 8.13
CA TYR A 340 -18.11 -21.61 8.09
C TYR A 340 -17.22 -22.54 8.91
N PHE A 341 -15.90 -22.31 8.90
CA PHE A 341 -14.97 -22.98 9.80
C PHE A 341 -15.33 -22.77 11.28
N ALA A 342 -15.58 -21.53 11.70
CA ALA A 342 -15.99 -21.22 13.07
C ALA A 342 -17.34 -21.85 13.46
N GLU A 343 -18.26 -22.00 12.50
CA GLU A 343 -19.52 -22.74 12.71
C GLU A 343 -19.28 -24.24 12.89
N LEU A 344 -18.42 -24.85 12.06
CA LEU A 344 -18.11 -26.27 12.15
C LEU A 344 -17.41 -26.60 13.47
N LEU A 345 -16.51 -25.74 13.95
CA LEU A 345 -15.81 -25.90 15.23
C LEU A 345 -16.77 -26.02 16.43
N GLN A 346 -17.96 -25.44 16.34
CA GLN A 346 -18.97 -25.47 17.42
C GLN A 346 -19.83 -26.74 17.38
N LYS A 347 -19.72 -27.58 16.34
CA LYS A 347 -20.49 -28.83 16.24
C LYS A 347 -19.86 -29.91 17.10
N LYS A 348 -20.70 -30.78 17.66
CA LYS A 348 -20.22 -31.99 18.33
C LYS A 348 -19.45 -32.85 17.32
N ASP A 349 -18.37 -33.48 17.78
CA ASP A 349 -17.55 -34.41 17.00
C ASP A 349 -16.99 -33.79 15.70
N TYR A 350 -16.74 -32.48 15.69
CA TYR A 350 -16.24 -31.75 14.50
C TYR A 350 -14.91 -32.29 13.96
N LEU A 351 -14.09 -32.90 14.82
CA LEU A 351 -12.81 -33.52 14.44
C LEU A 351 -12.98 -34.76 13.54
N ASP A 352 -14.16 -35.38 13.55
CA ASP A 352 -14.54 -36.49 12.67
C ASP A 352 -15.23 -36.00 11.38
N SER A 353 -15.43 -34.69 11.23
CA SER A 353 -16.15 -34.11 10.08
C SER A 353 -15.23 -33.92 8.87
N ASN A 354 -15.52 -34.63 7.78
CA ASN A 354 -14.85 -34.39 6.48
C ASN A 354 -15.02 -32.94 5.99
N LYS A 355 -16.14 -32.28 6.31
CA LYS A 355 -16.35 -30.87 5.95
C LYS A 355 -15.38 -29.95 6.70
N TYR A 356 -15.14 -30.21 7.98
CA TYR A 356 -14.18 -29.46 8.79
C TYR A 356 -12.76 -29.59 8.24
N GLU A 357 -12.33 -30.82 7.92
CA GLU A 357 -11.01 -31.07 7.32
C GLU A 357 -10.85 -30.33 5.98
N THR A 358 -11.85 -30.41 5.10
CA THR A 358 -11.80 -29.76 3.78
C THR A 358 -11.70 -28.24 3.87
N VAL A 359 -12.55 -27.61 4.69
CA VAL A 359 -12.55 -26.15 4.86
C VAL A 359 -11.24 -25.68 5.48
N LEU A 360 -10.76 -26.39 6.50
CA LEU A 360 -9.53 -26.03 7.20
C LEU A 360 -8.30 -26.13 6.30
N LYS A 361 -8.20 -27.17 5.47
CA LYS A 361 -7.15 -27.30 4.46
C LYS A 361 -7.18 -26.16 3.45
N MET A 362 -8.36 -25.86 2.91
CA MET A 362 -8.54 -24.76 1.97
C MET A 362 -8.10 -23.43 2.57
N LEU A 363 -8.51 -23.13 3.81
CA LEU A 363 -8.09 -21.93 4.52
C LEU A 363 -6.57 -21.91 4.71
N TYR A 364 -5.94 -22.99 5.17
CA TYR A 364 -4.48 -23.05 5.31
C TYR A 364 -3.74 -22.80 3.99
N GLU A 365 -4.26 -23.29 2.86
CA GLU A 365 -3.61 -23.18 1.56
C GLU A 365 -3.83 -21.84 0.85
N GLN A 366 -4.89 -21.09 1.19
CA GLN A 366 -5.31 -19.93 0.39
C GLN A 366 -5.32 -18.59 1.11
N VAL A 367 -5.22 -18.55 2.45
CA VAL A 367 -5.32 -17.28 3.20
C VAL A 367 -4.04 -16.43 3.18
N ASP A 368 -2.88 -17.02 2.89
CA ASP A 368 -1.58 -16.35 3.03
C ASP A 368 -1.39 -15.20 2.05
N LYS A 369 -1.76 -15.40 0.78
CA LYS A 369 -1.65 -14.40 -0.27
C LYS A 369 -2.57 -13.19 -0.04
N PRO A 370 -3.86 -13.35 0.27
CA PRO A 370 -4.76 -12.22 0.49
C PRO A 370 -4.64 -11.58 1.89
N LEU A 371 -4.44 -12.38 2.95
CA LEU A 371 -4.52 -11.90 4.34
C LEU A 371 -3.18 -11.94 5.09
N GLY A 372 -2.17 -12.57 4.51
CA GLY A 372 -0.84 -12.68 5.08
C GLY A 372 -0.58 -14.00 5.82
N PHE A 373 0.70 -14.31 5.96
CA PHE A 373 1.20 -15.56 6.54
C PHE A 373 0.70 -15.83 7.97
N GLY A 374 0.43 -14.80 8.77
CA GLY A 374 -0.11 -14.95 10.12
C GLY A 374 -1.48 -15.68 10.15
N PHE A 375 -2.32 -15.49 9.13
CA PHE A 375 -3.59 -16.23 9.02
C PHE A 375 -3.36 -17.71 8.68
N GLN A 376 -2.40 -18.00 7.80
CA GLN A 376 -2.03 -19.38 7.47
C GLN A 376 -1.49 -20.09 8.71
N GLN A 377 -0.62 -19.44 9.49
CA GLN A 377 -0.14 -19.99 10.76
C GLN A 377 -1.29 -20.28 11.73
N PHE A 378 -2.25 -19.35 11.86
CA PHE A 378 -3.41 -19.52 12.73
C PHE A 378 -4.19 -20.80 12.37
N TYR A 379 -4.59 -20.98 11.11
CA TYR A 379 -5.29 -22.20 10.67
C TYR A 379 -4.41 -23.45 10.72
N GLY A 380 -3.10 -23.29 10.49
CA GLY A 380 -2.12 -24.36 10.64
C GLY A 380 -2.12 -24.99 12.04
N THR A 381 -2.33 -24.20 13.10
CA THR A 381 -2.43 -24.77 14.46
C THR A 381 -3.63 -25.72 14.63
N PHE A 382 -4.78 -25.40 14.02
CA PHE A 382 -5.96 -26.27 14.04
C PHE A 382 -5.74 -27.50 13.17
N LEU A 383 -5.05 -27.36 12.03
CA LEU A 383 -4.78 -28.47 11.13
C LEU A 383 -3.83 -29.49 11.78
N VAL A 384 -2.82 -29.01 12.53
CA VAL A 384 -1.95 -29.85 13.37
C VAL A 384 -2.75 -30.59 14.45
N GLN A 385 -3.70 -29.92 15.12
CA GLN A 385 -4.57 -30.57 16.11
C GLN A 385 -5.43 -31.66 15.49
N LEU A 386 -6.06 -31.39 14.35
CA LEU A 386 -6.88 -32.34 13.60
C LEU A 386 -6.07 -33.57 13.18
N TYR A 387 -4.91 -33.37 12.56
CA TYR A 387 -4.07 -34.48 12.13
C TYR A 387 -3.54 -35.33 13.27
N LYS A 388 -3.23 -34.72 14.43
CA LYS A 388 -2.90 -35.50 15.64
C LYS A 388 -4.06 -36.37 16.12
N TYR A 389 -5.28 -35.81 16.15
CA TYR A 389 -6.49 -36.56 16.50
C TYR A 389 -6.70 -37.75 15.55
N GLN A 390 -6.54 -37.52 14.24
CA GLN A 390 -6.64 -38.54 13.19
C GLN A 390 -5.42 -39.46 13.07
N ARG A 391 -4.41 -39.32 13.96
CA ARG A 391 -3.14 -40.09 13.95
C ARG A 391 -2.29 -39.94 12.68
N LYS A 392 -2.47 -38.85 11.93
CA LYS A 392 -1.69 -38.40 10.77
C LYS A 392 -0.45 -37.59 11.21
N TYR A 393 0.45 -38.22 11.97
CA TYR A 393 1.55 -37.50 12.64
C TYR A 393 2.61 -36.93 11.69
N LYS A 394 2.81 -37.55 10.52
CA LYS A 394 3.77 -37.06 9.51
C LYS A 394 3.30 -35.76 8.90
N GLU A 395 2.01 -35.69 8.59
CA GLU A 395 1.33 -34.51 8.07
C GLU A 395 1.34 -33.39 9.13
N ALA A 396 1.06 -33.73 10.39
CA ALA A 396 1.15 -32.76 11.50
C ALA A 396 2.58 -32.20 11.68
N LEU A 397 3.62 -33.01 11.49
CA LEU A 397 5.01 -32.55 11.54
C LEU A 397 5.34 -31.63 10.36
N ARG A 398 4.93 -32.01 9.14
CA ARG A 398 5.14 -31.21 7.93
C ARG A 398 4.55 -29.80 8.07
N ILE A 399 3.30 -29.69 8.52
CA ILE A 399 2.66 -28.38 8.73
C ILE A 399 3.42 -27.55 9.77
N LYS A 400 3.93 -28.19 10.84
CA LYS A 400 4.76 -27.49 11.83
C LYS A 400 6.04 -26.94 11.21
N GLU A 401 6.76 -27.76 10.44
CA GLU A 401 8.00 -27.34 9.78
C GLU A 401 7.76 -26.21 8.78
N GLU A 402 6.70 -26.29 7.96
CA GLU A 402 6.31 -25.23 7.02
C GLU A 402 6.03 -23.90 7.75
N MET A 403 5.34 -23.94 8.90
CA MET A 403 5.08 -22.74 9.73
C MET A 403 6.33 -22.12 10.38
N HIS A 404 7.49 -22.80 10.33
CA HIS A 404 8.76 -22.35 10.91
C HIS A 404 9.81 -21.92 9.86
N LEU A 405 9.55 -22.11 8.56
CA LEU A 405 10.52 -21.93 7.48
C LEU A 405 10.45 -20.58 6.75
N SER A 406 9.64 -19.63 7.22
CA SER A 406 9.42 -18.32 6.58
C SER A 406 10.05 -17.16 7.35
#